data_AF-H2E677-F1
#
_entry.id   AF-H2E677-F1
#
_cell.length_a   1.000
_cell.length_b   1.000
_cell.length_c   1.000
_cell.angle_alpha   90.00
_cell.angle_beta   90.00
_cell.angle_gamma   90.00
#
_symmetry.space_group_name_H-M   'P 1'
#
loop_
_entity.id
_entity.type
_entity.pdbx_description
1 polymer ?
#
loop_
_entity_poly.entity_id
_entity_poly.type
_entity_poly.pdbx_seq_one_letter_code
_entity_poly.pdbx_strand_id
1 'polypeptide(L)'
;LGLTACTLPVSSSPSHITSTQSTQAIAQLFDQAQSSGVLVIQRGQQVQVYGNDSSRAGTEYVPAFTFKMLNALIGLQHGKATTNEIFKWDGKKR
;
A
#
# COMPACT_ATOMS: atom_id res chain seq x y z
N LEU A 1 36.29 -38.43 -7.23
CA LEU A 1 36.10 -37.03 -6.79
C LEU A 1 34.67 -36.63 -7.11
N GLY A 2 33.73 -36.93 -6.21
CA GLY A 2 32.32 -36.57 -6.37
C GLY A 2 32.04 -35.28 -5.62
N LEU A 3 31.54 -34.26 -6.30
CA LEU A 3 31.14 -32.99 -5.68
C LEU A 3 29.67 -33.11 -5.27
N THR A 4 29.43 -33.30 -3.98
CA THR A 4 28.09 -33.28 -3.40
C THR A 4 27.70 -31.82 -3.15
N ALA A 5 26.72 -31.31 -3.90
CA ALA A 5 26.16 -29.98 -3.67
C ALA A 5 25.22 -30.02 -2.46
N CYS A 6 25.53 -29.25 -1.42
CA CYS A 6 24.63 -29.08 -0.27
C CYS A 6 23.44 -28.21 -0.69
N THR A 7 22.29 -28.84 -0.96
CA THR A 7 21.01 -28.13 -1.03
C THR A 7 20.58 -27.75 0.37
N LEU A 8 20.75 -26.49 0.75
CA LEU A 8 20.12 -25.95 1.95
C LEU A 8 18.60 -25.89 1.73
N PRO A 9 17.76 -26.40 2.64
CA PRO A 9 16.34 -26.14 2.58
C PRO A 9 16.09 -24.65 2.79
N VAL A 10 15.49 -24.00 1.80
CA VAL A 10 14.89 -22.68 1.98
C VAL A 10 13.83 -22.84 3.08
N SER A 11 14.07 -22.19 4.21
CA SER A 11 13.09 -22.12 5.28
C SER A 11 11.95 -21.23 4.78
N SER A 12 10.90 -21.85 4.26
CA SER A 12 9.62 -21.18 4.05
C SER A 12 9.14 -20.75 5.42
N SER A 13 9.30 -19.45 5.72
CA SER A 13 8.72 -18.86 6.93
C SER A 13 7.23 -19.18 6.96
N PRO A 14 6.68 -19.62 8.10
CA PRO A 14 5.28 -19.98 8.18
C PRO A 14 4.44 -18.77 7.78
N SER A 15 3.59 -18.96 6.76
CA SER A 15 2.48 -18.08 6.43
C SER A 15 1.67 -17.89 7.70
N HIS A 16 1.85 -16.74 8.36
CA HIS A 16 1.07 -16.44 9.54
C HIS A 16 -0.39 -16.37 9.10
N ILE A 17 -1.21 -17.23 9.71
CA ILE A 17 -2.65 -17.34 9.47
C ILE A 17 -3.26 -15.97 9.75
N THR A 18 -3.53 -15.19 8.71
CA THR A 18 -4.62 -14.22 8.77
C THR A 18 -5.85 -15.02 9.15
N SER A 19 -6.48 -14.74 10.29
CA SER A 19 -7.69 -15.48 10.65
C SER A 19 -8.68 -15.31 9.50
N THR A 20 -9.18 -16.42 8.96
CA THR A 20 -10.17 -16.42 7.87
C THR A 20 -11.37 -15.55 8.21
N GLN A 21 -11.71 -15.46 9.49
CA GLN A 21 -12.70 -14.55 10.04
C GLN A 21 -12.39 -13.06 9.77
N SER A 22 -11.14 -12.61 9.97
CA SER A 22 -10.75 -11.21 9.71
C SER A 22 -10.79 -10.86 8.22
N THR A 23 -10.38 -11.79 7.35
CA THR A 23 -10.49 -11.62 5.89
C THR A 23 -11.94 -11.45 5.46
N GLN A 24 -12.83 -12.32 5.93
CA GLN A 24 -14.25 -12.25 5.61
C GLN A 24 -14.91 -10.98 6.15
N ALA A 25 -14.62 -10.63 7.41
CA ALA A 25 -15.19 -9.45 8.04
C ALA A 25 -14.82 -8.16 7.28
N ILE A 26 -13.57 -8.02 6.83
CA ILE A 26 -13.14 -6.84 6.06
C ILE A 26 -13.75 -6.84 4.66
N ALA A 27 -13.82 -7.98 3.98
CA ALA A 27 -14.49 -8.07 2.67
C ALA A 27 -15.96 -7.60 2.75
N GLN A 28 -16.69 -8.03 3.79
CA GLN A 28 -18.07 -7.63 4.03
C GLN A 28 -18.24 -6.11 4.22
N LEU A 29 -17.25 -5.41 4.77
CA LEU A 29 -17.30 -3.95 4.90
C LEU A 29 -17.30 -3.25 3.54
N PHE A 30 -16.52 -3.77 2.58
CA PHE A 30 -16.53 -3.25 1.20
C PHE A 30 -17.88 -3.55 0.51
N ASP A 31 -18.42 -4.76 0.69
CA ASP A 31 -19.74 -5.13 0.16
C ASP A 31 -20.86 -4.24 0.71
N GLN A 32 -20.87 -3.99 2.02
CA GLN A 32 -21.83 -3.10 2.69
C GLN A 32 -21.72 -1.65 2.20
N ALA A 33 -20.50 -1.21 1.86
CA ALA A 33 -20.25 0.08 1.24
C ALA A 33 -20.59 0.12 -0.26
N GLN A 34 -21.10 -0.98 -0.83
CA GLN A 34 -21.43 -1.13 -2.24
C GLN A 34 -20.24 -0.78 -3.15
N SER A 35 -19.03 -1.20 -2.74
CA SER A 35 -17.79 -0.85 -3.41
C SER A 35 -16.91 -2.08 -3.59
N SER A 36 -16.17 -2.15 -4.70
CA SER A 36 -15.04 -3.08 -4.84
C SER A 36 -13.79 -2.40 -4.30
N GLY A 37 -13.04 -3.08 -3.44
CA GLY A 37 -11.82 -2.52 -2.89
C GLY A 37 -10.89 -3.52 -2.23
N VAL A 38 -9.71 -3.00 -1.91
CA VAL A 38 -8.62 -3.75 -1.31
C VAL A 38 -7.99 -2.91 -0.19
N LEU A 39 -7.62 -3.58 0.89
CA LEU A 39 -6.83 -3.02 1.99
C LEU A 39 -5.56 -3.86 2.11
N VAL A 40 -4.41 -3.21 1.95
CA VAL A 40 -3.10 -3.83 2.11
C VAL A 40 -2.48 -3.33 3.41
N ILE A 41 -2.11 -4.27 4.29
CA ILE A 41 -1.44 -3.97 5.56
C ILE A 41 -0.05 -4.60 5.52
N GLN A 42 0.98 -3.78 5.75
CA GLN A 42 2.35 -4.26 5.89
C GLN A 42 2.81 -4.16 7.34
N ARG A 43 3.27 -5.29 7.90
CA ARG A 43 3.89 -5.39 9.22
C ARG A 43 5.32 -5.91 9.08
N GLY A 44 6.29 -5.00 9.17
CA GLY A 44 7.68 -5.32 8.84
C GLY A 44 7.81 -5.76 7.38
N GLN A 45 8.25 -6.99 7.16
CA GLN A 45 8.39 -7.60 5.83
C GLN A 45 7.12 -8.38 5.39
N GLN A 46 6.14 -8.55 6.27
CA GLN A 46 4.93 -9.31 5.98
C GLN A 46 3.85 -8.40 5.39
N VAL A 47 3.34 -8.78 4.22
CA VAL A 47 2.21 -8.10 3.56
C VAL A 47 0.96 -8.97 3.67
N GLN A 48 -0.14 -8.36 4.11
CA GLN A 48 -1.45 -8.98 4.21
C GLN A 48 -2.44 -8.20 3.34
N VAL A 49 -3.23 -8.91 2.53
CA VAL A 49 -4.22 -8.33 1.61
C VAL A 49 -5.61 -8.74 2.04
N TYR A 50 -6.50 -7.76 2.16
CA TYR A 50 -7.91 -7.90 2.58
C TYR A 50 -8.82 -7.18 1.59
N GLY A 51 -10.12 -7.50 1.60
CA GLY A 51 -11.14 -6.84 0.78
C GLY A 51 -11.91 -7.82 -0.09
N ASN A 52 -12.92 -7.32 -0.80
CA ASN A 52 -13.75 -8.11 -1.72
C ASN A 52 -13.17 -8.18 -3.15
N ASP A 53 -12.09 -7.46 -3.44
CA ASP A 53 -11.39 -7.50 -4.71
C ASP A 53 -9.85 -7.45 -4.52
N SER A 54 -9.29 -8.58 -4.08
CA SER A 54 -7.86 -8.71 -3.78
C SER A 54 -6.96 -8.54 -4.99
N SER A 55 -7.48 -8.74 -6.21
CA SER A 55 -6.73 -8.55 -7.46
C SER A 55 -6.19 -7.12 -7.59
N ARG A 56 -6.90 -6.14 -7.01
CA ARG A 56 -6.54 -4.72 -7.06
C ARG A 56 -5.25 -4.38 -6.31
N ALA A 57 -4.75 -5.24 -5.43
CA ALA A 57 -3.48 -5.01 -4.74
C ALA A 57 -2.28 -4.93 -5.71
N GLY A 58 -2.35 -5.66 -6.84
CA GLY A 58 -1.31 -5.67 -7.87
C GLY A 58 -1.62 -4.80 -9.08
N THR A 59 -2.72 -4.05 -9.06
CA THR A 59 -3.16 -3.22 -10.20
C THR A 59 -2.68 -1.78 -10.02
N GLU A 60 -2.14 -1.19 -11.08
CA GLU A 60 -1.73 0.21 -11.08
C GLU A 60 -2.93 1.16 -11.17
N TYR A 61 -2.89 2.27 -10.42
CA TYR A 61 -3.89 3.33 -10.47
C TYR A 61 -3.20 4.70 -10.47
N VAL A 62 -3.88 5.72 -11.01
CA VAL A 62 -3.44 7.10 -10.85
C VAL A 62 -3.46 7.46 -9.34
N PRO A 63 -2.39 8.06 -8.79
CA PRO A 63 -2.29 8.31 -7.34
C PRO A 63 -3.24 9.42 -6.86
N ALA A 64 -3.80 10.22 -7.77
CA ALA A 64 -4.65 11.37 -7.47
C ALA A 64 -4.02 12.26 -6.38
N PHE A 65 -4.75 12.56 -5.30
CA PHE A 65 -4.25 13.41 -4.22
C PHE A 65 -3.16 12.77 -3.36
N THR A 66 -2.95 11.45 -3.39
CA THR A 66 -1.87 10.80 -2.62
C THR A 66 -0.48 11.21 -3.11
N PHE A 67 -0.34 11.58 -4.40
CA PHE A 67 0.90 12.13 -4.95
C PHE A 67 1.35 13.43 -4.27
N LYS A 68 0.44 14.15 -3.59
CA LYS A 68 0.81 15.36 -2.83
C LYS A 68 1.88 15.10 -1.78
N MET A 69 1.96 13.88 -1.23
CA MET A 69 3.03 13.50 -0.30
C MET A 69 4.40 13.59 -0.97
N LEU A 70 4.57 12.96 -2.14
CA LEU A 70 5.83 13.02 -2.89
C LEU A 70 6.10 14.43 -3.43
N ASN A 71 5.08 15.11 -3.94
CA ASN A 71 5.22 16.50 -4.41
C ASN A 71 5.74 17.43 -3.31
N ALA A 72 5.24 17.28 -2.07
CA ALA A 72 5.72 18.05 -0.93
C ALA A 72 7.20 17.74 -0.59
N LEU A 73 7.58 16.46 -0.58
CA LEU A 73 8.97 16.05 -0.33
C LEU A 73 9.93 16.63 -1.38
N ILE A 74 9.58 16.56 -2.67
CA ILE A 74 10.36 17.16 -3.76
C ILE A 74 10.47 18.68 -3.55
N GLY A 75 9.35 19.34 -3.23
CA GLY A 75 9.31 20.78 -3.01
C GLY A 75 10.22 21.23 -1.87
N LEU A 76 10.19 20.53 -0.74
CA LEU A 76 11.02 20.82 0.43
C LEU A 76 12.51 20.52 0.14
N GLN A 77 12.82 19.35 -0.41
CA GLN A 77 14.20 18.91 -0.68
C GLN A 77 14.96 19.86 -1.62
N HIS A 78 14.26 20.45 -2.58
CA HIS A 78 14.84 21.34 -3.59
C HIS A 78 14.57 22.82 -3.35
N GLY A 79 14.11 23.20 -2.15
CA GLY A 79 13.89 24.59 -1.76
C GLY A 79 12.84 25.31 -2.63
N LYS A 80 11.86 24.58 -3.16
CA LYS A 80 10.71 25.12 -3.91
C LYS A 80 9.56 25.54 -3.01
N ALA A 81 9.60 25.13 -1.74
CA ALA A 81 8.69 25.56 -0.69
C ALA A 81 9.38 25.47 0.67
N THR A 82 8.85 26.16 1.69
CA THR A 82 9.18 25.89 3.10
C THR A 82 7.96 25.37 3.87
N THR A 83 8.17 24.78 5.05
CA THR A 83 7.07 24.26 5.89
C THR A 83 6.11 25.33 6.40
N ASN A 84 6.54 26.60 6.40
CA ASN A 84 5.80 27.73 6.97
C ASN A 84 5.33 28.72 5.89
N GLU A 85 5.55 28.39 4.62
CA GLU A 85 5.21 29.26 3.49
C GLU A 85 3.70 29.31 3.27
N ILE A 86 3.17 30.53 3.06
CA ILE A 86 1.75 30.75 2.76
C ILE A 86 1.59 30.96 1.25
N PHE A 87 1.09 29.93 0.56
CA PHE A 87 0.69 30.04 -0.85
C PHE A 87 -0.61 30.86 -0.96
N LYS A 88 -0.55 32.03 -1.60
CA LYS A 88 -1.72 32.89 -1.80
C LYS A 88 -2.66 32.29 -2.84
N TRP A 89 -3.96 32.41 -2.60
CA TRP A 89 -4.97 32.03 -3.59
C TRP A 89 -4.87 32.91 -4.83
N ASP A 90 -5.06 32.30 -6.01
CA ASP A 90 -4.92 32.95 -7.32
C ASP A 90 -6.11 33.83 -7.73
N GLY A 91 -7.15 33.93 -6.88
CA GLY A 91 -8.33 34.75 -7.12
C GLY A 91 -9.30 34.19 -8.16
N LYS A 92 -9.04 33.01 -8.72
CA LYS A 92 -9.88 32.43 -9.78
C LYS A 92 -10.98 31.56 -9.17
N LYS A 93 -12.24 31.86 -9.50
CA LYS A 93 -13.39 31.02 -9.15
C LYS A 93 -13.25 29.66 -9.84
N ARG A 94 -13.54 28.58 -9.11
CA ARG A 94 -13.53 27.20 -9.60
C ARG A 94 -14.88 26.54 -9.39
#